data_AF-A0A918DVG4-F1
#
_entry.id   AF-A0A918DVG4-F1
#
_cell.length_a   1.000
_cell.length_b   1.000
_cell.length_c   1.000
_cell.angle_alpha   90.00
_cell.angle_beta   90.00
_cell.angle_gamma   90.00
#
_symmetry.space_group_name_H-M   'P 1'
#
loop_
_entity.id
_entity.type
_entity.pdbx_description
1 polymer ?
#
loop_
_entity_poly.entity_id
_entity_poly.type
_entity_poly.pdbx_seq_one_letter_code
_entity_poly.pdbx_strand_id
1 'polypeptide(L)'
;MSAFGALPDTFIEKVLQFGELVHLEKGELLFRKGERPESFFIVLSGDITIYDDTDAGRHNIRTTDIGESLGFPAMIALRPRMFSSVANCDCLVLRITSQHFAELYEWNLPQFAIFYMNLSRDMSRFLRNCAGVSDENDAVSD
;
A
#
# COMPACT_ATOMS: atom_id res chain seq x y z
N MET A 1 0.31 -8.47 8.74
CA MET A 1 0.56 -9.72 7.96
C MET A 1 1.48 -9.33 6.82
N SER A 2 2.55 -10.09 6.51
CA SER A 2 3.60 -9.60 5.60
C SER A 2 3.34 -9.91 4.12
N ALA A 3 3.60 -8.95 3.24
CA ALA A 3 3.66 -9.11 1.78
C ALA A 3 4.67 -10.20 1.37
N PHE A 4 5.68 -10.45 2.21
CA PHE A 4 6.73 -11.44 1.98
C PHE A 4 6.43 -12.84 2.55
N GLY A 5 5.23 -13.07 3.11
CA GLY A 5 4.89 -14.34 3.74
C GLY A 5 4.96 -15.53 2.78
N ALA A 6 5.53 -16.65 3.25
CA ALA A 6 5.66 -17.89 2.48
C ALA A 6 6.42 -17.77 1.14
N LEU A 7 7.25 -16.74 0.99
CA LEU A 7 8.19 -16.61 -0.13
C LEU A 7 9.58 -17.10 0.29
N PRO A 8 10.35 -17.73 -0.61
CA PRO A 8 11.73 -18.07 -0.35
C PRO A 8 12.59 -16.79 -0.30
N ASP A 9 13.65 -16.82 0.51
CA ASP A 9 14.57 -15.69 0.68
C ASP A 9 15.11 -15.18 -0.66
N THR A 10 15.40 -16.08 -1.59
CA THR A 10 15.88 -15.72 -2.94
C THR A 10 14.89 -14.85 -3.72
N PHE A 11 13.59 -15.04 -3.54
CA PHE A 11 12.58 -14.18 -4.15
C PHE A 11 12.48 -12.84 -3.42
N ILE A 12 12.54 -12.85 -2.09
CA ILE A 12 12.53 -11.62 -1.27
C ILE A 12 13.74 -10.73 -1.62
N GLU A 13 14.93 -11.31 -1.68
CA GLU A 13 16.16 -10.64 -2.12
C GLU A 13 15.97 -10.01 -3.50
N LYS A 14 15.31 -10.71 -4.43
CA LYS A 14 15.06 -10.19 -5.76
C LYS A 14 14.08 -9.01 -5.76
N VAL A 15 13.03 -9.08 -4.95
CA VAL A 15 12.08 -7.96 -4.75
C VAL A 15 12.81 -6.74 -4.17
N LEU A 16 13.70 -6.95 -3.19
CA LEU A 16 14.51 -5.89 -2.58
C LEU A 16 15.53 -5.29 -3.57
N GLN A 17 16.12 -6.10 -4.46
CA GLN A 17 17.07 -5.63 -5.48
C GLN A 17 16.41 -4.80 -6.58
N PHE A 18 15.19 -5.16 -6.98
CA PHE A 18 14.44 -4.40 -7.98
C PHE A 18 13.75 -3.18 -7.37
N GLY A 19 13.27 -3.29 -6.14
CA GLY A 19 12.62 -2.18 -5.46
C GLY A 19 13.58 -1.06 -5.11
N GLU A 20 13.01 0.11 -4.87
CA GLU A 20 13.76 1.28 -4.40
C GLU A 20 13.43 1.54 -2.94
N LEU A 21 14.46 1.75 -2.12
CA LEU A 21 14.27 2.17 -0.73
C LEU A 21 13.93 3.65 -0.68
N VAL A 22 12.84 3.97 0.01
CA VAL A 22 12.38 5.35 0.24
C VAL A 22 12.32 5.58 1.74
N HIS A 23 13.07 6.59 2.19
CA HIS A 23 13.01 7.10 3.56
C HIS A 23 11.94 8.18 3.62
N LEU A 24 11.17 8.17 4.70
CA LEU A 24 10.18 9.20 5.00
C LEU A 24 10.46 9.72 6.41
N GLU A 25 10.45 11.03 6.56
CA GLU A 25 10.45 11.66 7.88
C GLU A 25 9.02 11.65 8.48
N LYS A 26 8.93 11.72 9.81
CA LYS A 26 7.63 11.90 10.47
C LYS A 26 6.84 13.08 9.87
N GLY A 27 5.61 12.79 9.46
CA GLY A 27 4.68 13.76 8.86
C GLY A 27 4.79 13.89 7.34
N GLU A 28 5.74 13.20 6.71
CA GLU A 28 5.91 13.21 5.26
C GLU A 28 4.82 12.39 4.56
N LEU A 29 4.37 12.88 3.40
CA LEU A 29 3.37 12.22 2.57
C LEU A 29 4.06 11.20 1.67
N LEU A 30 3.64 9.93 1.76
CA LEU A 30 4.10 8.91 0.82
C LEU A 30 3.36 9.00 -0.53
N PHE A 31 2.08 9.35 -0.52
CA PHE A 31 1.31 9.74 -1.72
C PHE A 31 0.04 10.48 -1.30
N ARG A 32 -0.52 11.26 -2.24
CA ARG A 32 -1.76 12.04 -2.02
C ARG A 32 -2.93 11.46 -2.81
N LYS A 33 -4.14 11.68 -2.28
CA LYS A 33 -5.40 11.44 -2.99
C LYS A 33 -5.38 12.14 -4.36
N GLY A 34 -5.86 11.45 -5.39
CA GLY A 34 -5.91 11.94 -6.76
C GLY A 34 -4.62 11.77 -7.57
N GLU A 35 -3.48 11.44 -6.95
CA GLU A 35 -2.24 11.16 -7.69
C GLU A 35 -2.38 9.91 -8.56
N ARG A 36 -1.71 9.89 -9.72
CA ARG A 36 -1.68 8.70 -10.58
C ARG A 36 -0.65 7.70 -10.01
N PRO A 37 -1.05 6.44 -9.73
CA PRO A 37 -0.12 5.46 -9.18
C PRO A 37 0.68 4.78 -10.29
N GLU A 38 2.00 4.95 -10.26
CA GLU A 38 2.96 4.16 -11.06
C GLU A 38 3.70 3.10 -10.21
N SER A 39 3.42 3.08 -8.91
CA SER A 39 4.05 2.20 -7.94
C SER A 39 3.14 1.87 -6.77
N PHE A 40 3.48 0.82 -6.05
CA PHE A 40 3.01 0.56 -4.70
C PHE A 40 4.19 0.49 -3.74
N PHE A 41 3.90 0.38 -2.45
CA PHE A 41 4.90 0.40 -1.40
C PHE A 41 4.69 -0.74 -0.42
N ILE A 42 5.76 -1.20 0.21
CA ILE A 42 5.75 -2.15 1.32
C ILE A 42 6.47 -1.52 2.50
N VAL A 43 5.85 -1.52 3.68
CA VAL A 43 6.45 -0.95 4.89
C VAL A 43 7.56 -1.88 5.41
N LEU A 44 8.79 -1.39 5.49
CA LEU A 44 9.93 -2.14 6.02
C LEU A 44 10.24 -1.76 7.48
N SER A 45 10.01 -0.49 7.85
CA SER A 45 10.15 0.02 9.21
C SER A 45 9.26 1.24 9.42
N GLY A 46 8.87 1.48 10.68
CA GLY A 46 7.92 2.52 11.06
C GLY A 46 6.47 2.14 10.71
N ASP A 47 5.60 3.15 10.67
CA ASP A 47 4.18 2.99 10.37
C ASP A 47 3.60 4.18 9.60
N ILE A 48 2.63 3.88 8.73
CA ILE A 48 2.02 4.85 7.81
C ILE A 48 0.51 4.84 8.03
N THR A 49 -0.08 6.02 8.22
CA THR A 49 -1.53 6.19 8.31
C THR A 49 -2.11 6.52 6.95
N ILE A 50 -3.22 5.87 6.61
CA ILE A 50 -4.03 6.15 5.43
C ILE A 50 -5.19 7.06 5.84
N TYR A 51 -5.38 8.13 5.08
CA TYR A 51 -6.40 9.14 5.34
C TYR A 51 -7.33 9.33 4.14
N ASP A 52 -8.62 9.53 4.43
CA ASP A 52 -9.55 10.09 3.47
C ASP A 52 -9.62 11.61 3.65
N ASP A 53 -9.14 12.32 2.64
CA ASP A 53 -9.20 13.78 2.56
C ASP A 53 -10.48 14.17 1.82
N THR A 54 -11.39 14.83 2.53
CA THR A 54 -12.67 15.32 2.03
C THR A 54 -12.81 16.82 2.30
N ASP A 55 -13.82 17.47 1.72
CA ASP A 55 -14.11 18.89 2.00
C ASP A 55 -14.47 19.12 3.48
N ALA A 56 -15.00 18.10 4.16
CA ALA A 56 -15.30 18.14 5.60
C ALA A 56 -14.05 17.97 6.49
N GLY A 57 -12.90 17.62 5.90
CA GLY A 57 -11.64 17.42 6.59
C GLY A 57 -11.02 16.05 6.34
N ARG A 58 -10.06 15.70 7.21
CA ARG A 58 -9.24 14.50 7.10
C ARG A 58 -9.71 13.43 8.09
N HIS A 59 -10.08 12.25 7.58
CA HIS A 59 -10.50 11.10 8.39
C HIS A 59 -9.44 9.99 8.38
N ASN A 60 -9.10 9.43 9.55
CA ASN A 60 -8.17 8.30 9.65
C ASN A 60 -8.87 6.99 9.27
N ILE A 61 -8.42 6.34 8.20
CA ILE A 61 -8.97 5.05 7.77
C ILE A 61 -8.33 3.91 8.52
N ARG A 62 -6.99 3.89 8.58
CA ARG A 62 -6.20 2.95 9.37
C ARG A 62 -4.71 3.33 9.38
N THR A 63 -3.99 2.72 10.30
CA THR A 63 -2.52 2.64 10.27
C THR A 63 -2.07 1.27 9.77
N THR A 64 -0.93 1.21 9.07
CA THR A 64 -0.32 -0.03 8.59
C THR A 64 0.57 -0.70 9.62
N ASP A 65 0.69 -2.02 9.52
CA ASP A 65 1.77 -2.76 10.19
C ASP A 65 3.00 -2.92 9.29
N ILE A 66 4.14 -3.26 9.88
CA ILE A 66 5.35 -3.66 9.14
C ILE A 66 5.05 -4.87 8.24
N GLY A 67 5.57 -4.81 7.03
CA GLY A 67 5.40 -5.81 5.99
C GLY A 67 4.11 -5.66 5.19
N GLU A 68 3.20 -4.76 5.55
CA GLU A 68 1.98 -4.52 4.76
C GLU A 68 2.25 -3.68 3.51
N SER A 69 1.44 -3.92 2.47
CA SER A 69 1.47 -3.16 1.23
C SER A 69 0.46 -2.00 1.19
N LEU A 70 0.85 -0.93 0.47
CA LEU A 70 0.11 0.31 0.30
C LEU A 70 0.05 0.71 -1.17
N GLY A 71 -1.11 1.13 -1.66
CA GLY A 71 -1.23 1.67 -3.03
C GLY A 71 -1.34 0.64 -4.15
N PHE A 72 -1.14 -0.65 -3.85
CA PHE A 72 -1.27 -1.75 -4.80
C PHE A 72 -2.61 -1.76 -5.56
N PRO A 73 -3.78 -1.56 -4.90
CA PRO A 73 -5.06 -1.57 -5.61
C PRO A 73 -5.16 -0.49 -6.69
N ALA A 74 -4.65 0.71 -6.40
CA ALA A 74 -4.72 1.84 -7.32
C ALA A 74 -3.82 1.63 -8.55
N MET A 75 -2.61 1.09 -8.34
CA MET A 75 -1.68 0.73 -9.42
C MET A 75 -2.30 -0.32 -10.35
N ILE A 76 -2.84 -1.41 -9.81
CA ILE A 76 -3.43 -2.50 -10.63
C ILE A 76 -4.70 -2.05 -11.35
N ALA A 77 -5.55 -1.25 -10.69
CA ALA A 77 -6.77 -0.74 -11.31
C ALA A 77 -6.51 0.36 -12.35
N LEU A 78 -5.28 0.88 -12.44
CA LEU A 78 -4.93 2.05 -13.26
C LEU A 78 -5.83 3.26 -12.94
N ARG A 79 -6.11 3.47 -11.65
CA ARG A 79 -6.97 4.56 -11.15
C ARG A 79 -6.20 5.48 -10.21
N PRO A 80 -6.56 6.78 -10.13
CA PRO A 80 -5.97 7.68 -9.15
C PRO A 80 -6.07 7.15 -7.71
N ARG A 81 -5.13 7.55 -6.85
CA ARG A 81 -5.15 7.23 -5.42
C ARG A 81 -6.48 7.68 -4.80
N MET A 82 -7.18 6.76 -4.14
CA MET A 82 -8.43 7.09 -3.44
C MET A 82 -8.19 7.85 -2.13
N PHE A 83 -7.02 7.67 -1.53
CA PHE A 83 -6.67 8.14 -0.20
C PHE A 83 -5.25 8.71 -0.18
N SER A 84 -4.96 9.54 0.81
CA SER A 84 -3.60 10.01 1.10
C SER A 84 -2.93 9.10 2.14
N SER A 85 -1.61 9.11 2.21
CA SER A 85 -0.87 8.37 3.23
C SER A 85 0.29 9.18 3.80
N VAL A 86 0.46 9.13 5.11
CA VAL A 86 1.43 9.95 5.88
C VAL A 86 2.21 9.06 6.84
N ALA A 87 3.52 9.28 6.93
CA ALA A 87 4.36 8.62 7.93
C ALA A 87 4.10 9.19 9.34
N ASN A 88 3.79 8.34 10.33
CA ASN A 88 3.57 8.80 11.72
C ASN A 88 4.86 8.96 12.52
N CYS A 89 5.91 8.27 12.08
CA CYS A 89 7.27 8.30 12.58
C CYS A 89 8.22 8.26 11.39
N ASP A 90 9.53 8.21 11.64
CA ASP A 90 10.49 8.00 10.56
C ASP A 90 10.31 6.58 10.01
N CYS A 91 10.09 6.48 8.71
CA CYS A 91 9.72 5.23 8.05
C CYS A 91 10.72 4.86 6.96
N LEU A 92 10.82 3.55 6.71
CA LEU A 92 11.49 3.00 5.54
C LEU A 92 10.49 2.15 4.78
N VAL A 93 10.30 2.46 3.49
CA VAL A 93 9.42 1.69 2.61
C VAL A 93 10.16 1.23 1.37
N LEU A 94 9.74 0.09 0.84
CA LEU A 94 10.16 -0.41 -0.46
C LEU A 94 9.16 0.02 -1.53
N ARG A 95 9.60 0.85 -2.48
CA ARG A 95 8.82 1.24 -3.66
C ARG A 95 8.99 0.21 -4.77
N ILE A 96 7.88 -0.33 -5.24
CA ILE A 96 7.82 -1.25 -6.38
C ILE A 96 7.00 -0.59 -7.49
N THR A 97 7.64 -0.31 -8.62
CA THR A 97 6.98 0.25 -9.81
C THR A 97 6.21 -0.84 -10.56
N SER A 98 5.30 -0.44 -11.45
CA SER A 98 4.64 -1.38 -12.37
C SER A 98 5.65 -2.16 -13.23
N GLN A 99 6.77 -1.53 -13.59
CA GLN A 99 7.86 -2.20 -14.31
C GLN A 99 8.55 -3.26 -13.45
N HIS A 100 8.97 -2.94 -12.23
CA HIS A 100 9.58 -3.93 -11.32
C HIS A 100 8.62 -5.11 -11.07
N PHE A 101 7.32 -4.82 -10.98
CA PHE A 101 6.31 -5.85 -10.81
C PHE A 101 6.20 -6.80 -12.01
N ALA A 102 6.29 -6.28 -13.25
CA ALA A 102 6.33 -7.08 -14.46
C ALA A 102 7.62 -7.93 -14.54
N GLU A 103 8.77 -7.36 -14.17
CA GLU A 103 10.05 -8.08 -14.14
C GLU A 103 10.04 -9.26 -13.15
N LEU A 104 9.40 -9.09 -11.98
CA LEU A 104 9.20 -10.19 -11.02
C LEU A 104 8.30 -11.30 -11.56
N TYR A 105 7.24 -10.93 -12.30
CA TYR A 105 6.34 -11.88 -12.97
C TYR A 105 7.09 -12.71 -14.02
N GLU A 106 7.89 -12.06 -14.87
CA GLU A 106 8.67 -12.73 -15.91
C GLU A 106 9.77 -13.62 -15.32
N TRP A 107 10.39 -13.17 -14.22
CA TRP A 107 11.50 -13.89 -13.60
C TRP A 107 11.08 -15.19 -12.91
N ASN A 108 10.00 -15.18 -12.12
CA ASN A 108 9.58 -16.36 -11.36
C ASN A 108 8.07 -16.36 -11.09
N LEU A 109 7.30 -16.82 -12.08
CA LEU A 109 5.84 -16.85 -12.02
C LEU A 109 5.26 -17.60 -10.79
N PRO A 110 5.73 -18.81 -10.41
CA PRO A 110 5.19 -19.50 -9.24
C PRO A 110 5.30 -18.69 -7.94
N GLN A 111 6.45 -18.06 -7.69
CA GLN A 111 6.66 -17.25 -6.49
C GLN A 111 5.94 -15.90 -6.59
N PHE A 112 5.92 -15.32 -7.78
CA PHE A 112 5.14 -14.11 -8.05
C PHE A 112 3.64 -14.32 -7.75
N ALA A 113 3.08 -15.49 -8.06
CA ALA A 113 1.68 -15.80 -7.73
C ALA A 113 1.43 -15.75 -6.21
N ILE A 114 2.36 -16.27 -5.39
CA ILE A 114 2.27 -16.20 -3.92
C ILE A 114 2.36 -14.75 -3.45
N PHE A 115 3.31 -13.98 -4.00
CA PHE A 115 3.47 -12.57 -3.70
C PHE A 115 2.19 -11.77 -4.05
N TYR A 116 1.65 -11.95 -5.25
CA TYR A 116 0.39 -11.34 -5.70
C TYR A 116 -0.78 -11.70 -4.78
N MET A 117 -0.88 -12.96 -4.32
CA MET A 117 -1.89 -13.37 -3.36
C MET A 117 -1.74 -12.67 -2.02
N ASN A 118 -0.52 -12.46 -1.53
CA ASN A 118 -0.27 -11.70 -0.30
C ASN A 118 -0.74 -10.24 -0.44
N LEU A 119 -0.38 -9.57 -1.54
CA LEU A 119 -0.83 -8.21 -1.85
C LEU A 119 -2.35 -8.11 -1.98
N SER A 120 -2.98 -9.11 -2.60
CA SER A 120 -4.44 -9.18 -2.74
C SER A 120 -5.16 -9.36 -1.40
N ARG A 121 -4.55 -10.09 -0.45
CA ARG A 121 -5.08 -10.23 0.92
C ARG A 121 -4.99 -8.92 1.70
N ASP A 122 -3.90 -8.16 1.55
CA ASP A 122 -3.77 -6.81 2.11
C ASP A 122 -4.87 -5.89 1.56
N MET A 123 -5.08 -5.91 0.24
CA MET A 123 -6.18 -5.17 -0.40
C MET A 123 -7.54 -5.56 0.19
N SER A 124 -7.84 -6.85 0.31
CA SER A 124 -9.11 -7.32 0.89
C SER A 124 -9.32 -6.85 2.33
N ARG A 125 -8.25 -6.82 3.15
CA ARG A 125 -8.29 -6.24 4.51
C ARG A 125 -8.60 -4.75 4.45
N PHE A 126 -7.90 -4.02 3.59
CA PHE A 126 -8.08 -2.59 3.44
C PHE A 126 -9.52 -2.21 3.06
N LEU A 127 -10.15 -2.96 2.15
CA LEU A 127 -11.53 -2.73 1.74
C LEU A 127 -12.53 -2.85 2.90
N ARG A 128 -12.31 -3.78 3.85
CA ARG A 128 -13.17 -3.90 5.04
C ARG A 128 -13.09 -2.66 5.93
N ASN A 129 -11.91 -2.04 6.02
CA ASN A 129 -11.73 -0.81 6.79
C ASN A 129 -12.35 0.40 6.10
N CYS A 130 -12.46 0.39 4.77
CA CYS A 130 -13.16 1.43 4.02
C CYS A 130 -14.69 1.27 4.12
N ALA A 131 -15.20 0.04 4.10
CA ALA A 131 -16.64 -0.23 4.15
C ALA A 131 -17.30 0.22 5.46
N GLY A 132 -16.55 0.28 6.56
CA GLY A 132 -17.03 0.82 7.84
C GLY A 132 -17.16 2.35 7.89
N VAL A 133 -16.63 3.08 6.90
CA VAL A 133 -16.74 4.55 6.81
C VAL A 133 -18.01 4.99 6.07
N SER A 134 -18.61 4.08 5.29
CA SER A 134 -19.83 4.36 4.53
C SER A 134 -21.07 4.50 5.42
N ASP A 135 -21.10 3.84 6.58
CA ASP A 135 -22.31 3.78 7.44
C ASP A 135 -22.52 5.03 8.31
N GLU A 136 -21.51 5.91 8.46
CA GLU A 136 -21.65 7.14 9.27
C GLU A 136 -22.16 8.35 8.48
N ASN A 137 -22.10 8.33 7.14
CA ASN A 137 -22.55 9.46 6.31
C ASN A 137 -24.03 9.43 5.90
N ASP A 138 -24.73 8.31 6.10
CA ASP A 138 -26.17 8.18 5.78
C ASP A 138 -27.09 8.44 6.98
N ALA A 139 -26.55 8.82 8.15
CA ALA A 139 -27.32 9.07 9.38
C ALA A 139 -27.60 10.56 9.68
N VAL A 140 -27.20 11.48 8.80
CA VAL A 140 -27.56 12.91 8.93
C VAL A 140 -28.05 13.43 7.58
N SER A 141 -29.31 13.13 7.28
CA SER A 141 -30.14 13.89 6.35
C SER A 141 -31.57 13.74 6.84
N ASP A 142 -32.10 14.85 7.36
CA ASP A 142 -33.48 15.02 7.84
C ASP A 142 -34.56 14.54 6.85
#